data_AF-A0A0C1RPT1-F1
#
_entry.id   AF-A0A0C1RPT1-F1
#
_cell.length_a   1.000
_cell.length_b   1.000
_cell.length_c   1.000
_cell.angle_alpha   90.00
_cell.angle_beta   90.00
_cell.angle_gamma   90.00
#
_symmetry.space_group_name_H-M   'P 1'
#
loop_
_entity.id
_entity.type
_entity.pdbx_description
1 polymer ?
#
loop_
_entity_poly.entity_id
_entity_poly.type
_entity_poly.pdbx_seq_one_letter_code
_entity_poly.pdbx_strand_id
1 'polypeptide(L)'
;MPDGETRISFAYKEIPSLARRSDVDVEGRWIDADLVQGALYLRTWTPGDSLQQSAKSEKVKIKLLFQEGRVPLWERKFWPVLALGAGDEAEVVWTRKFGVARRFQAGPESRRVLEVWVGSVEE
;
A
#
# COMPACT_ATOMS: atom_id res chain seq x y z
N MET A 1 9.12 20.56 -10.26
CA MET A 1 7.84 20.87 -9.60
C MET A 1 7.34 19.62 -8.91
N PRO A 2 6.57 19.68 -7.81
CA PRO A 2 5.83 18.50 -7.37
C PRO A 2 4.94 18.03 -8.54
N ASP A 3 4.94 16.73 -8.82
CA ASP A 3 4.15 16.13 -9.89
C ASP A 3 2.66 16.18 -9.51
N GLY A 4 2.03 17.35 -9.68
CA GLY A 4 0.60 17.58 -9.46
C GLY A 4 0.07 17.23 -8.07
N GLU A 5 -1.22 17.43 -7.87
CA GLU A 5 -1.91 16.92 -6.69
C GLU A 5 -2.16 15.41 -6.87
N THR A 6 -1.60 14.58 -5.98
CA THR A 6 -1.86 13.14 -5.98
C THR A 6 -3.06 12.85 -5.11
N ARG A 7 -4.12 12.30 -5.70
CA ARG A 7 -5.31 11.86 -4.96
C ARG A 7 -5.23 10.38 -4.66
N ILE A 8 -5.31 10.04 -3.38
CA ILE A 8 -5.37 8.65 -2.91
C ILE A 8 -6.81 8.40 -2.48
N SER A 9 -7.46 7.45 -3.13
CA SER A 9 -8.84 7.06 -2.83
C SER A 9 -8.88 5.65 -2.29
N PHE A 10 -9.78 5.43 -1.33
CA PHE A 10 -9.99 4.14 -0.69
C PHE A 10 -11.46 3.76 -0.83
N ALA A 11 -11.73 2.50 -1.13
CA ALA A 11 -13.09 1.97 -1.16
C ALA A 11 -13.13 0.59 -0.48
N TYR A 12 -14.09 0.42 0.43
CA TYR A 12 -14.39 -0.91 0.98
C TYR A 12 -15.32 -1.66 0.03
N LYS A 13 -14.97 -2.92 -0.23
CA LYS A 13 -15.79 -3.84 -1.03
C LYS A 13 -15.91 -5.17 -0.31
N GLU A 14 -17.12 -5.67 -0.22
CA GLU A 14 -17.37 -7.07 0.11
C GLU A 14 -17.40 -7.86 -1.18
N ILE A 15 -16.58 -8.90 -1.26
CA ILE A 15 -16.49 -9.75 -2.45
C ILE A 15 -16.87 -11.17 -2.01
N PRO A 16 -17.88 -11.81 -2.64
CA PRO A 16 -18.36 -13.12 -2.21
C PRO A 16 -17.26 -14.19 -2.20
N SER A 17 -16.32 -14.13 -3.16
CA SER A 17 -15.05 -14.85 -3.17
C SER A 17 -14.16 -14.35 -4.32
N LEU A 18 -12.84 -14.42 -4.15
CA LEU A 18 -11.84 -14.17 -5.21
C LEU A 18 -11.43 -15.47 -5.90
N ALA A 19 -12.37 -16.40 -6.04
CA ALA A 19 -12.13 -17.78 -6.43
C ALA A 19 -11.61 -17.93 -7.87
N ARG A 20 -11.79 -16.93 -8.75
CA ARG A 20 -11.21 -16.97 -10.09
C ARG A 20 -9.85 -16.28 -10.08
N ARG A 21 -8.90 -16.86 -10.83
CA ARG A 21 -7.56 -16.30 -11.01
C ARG A 21 -7.55 -14.88 -11.61
N SER A 22 -8.60 -14.51 -12.34
CA SER A 22 -8.85 -13.16 -12.87
C SER A 22 -9.25 -12.14 -11.80
N ASP A 23 -9.77 -12.63 -10.66
CA ASP A 23 -10.24 -11.80 -9.55
C ASP A 23 -9.13 -11.58 -8.53
N VAL A 24 -7.97 -12.24 -8.69
CA VAL A 24 -6.81 -11.97 -7.85
C VAL A 24 -6.26 -10.60 -8.23
N ASP A 25 -5.97 -9.77 -7.23
CA ASP A 25 -5.39 -8.45 -7.42
C ASP A 25 -4.01 -8.53 -8.09
N VAL A 26 -4.01 -8.43 -9.41
CA VAL A 26 -2.81 -8.43 -10.25
C VAL A 26 -2.06 -7.09 -10.19
N GLU A 27 -2.74 -6.02 -9.78
CA GLU A 27 -2.16 -4.66 -9.72
C GLU A 27 -1.58 -4.31 -8.35
N GLY A 28 -1.78 -5.14 -7.33
CA GLY A 28 -1.29 -4.89 -5.98
C GLY A 28 -1.99 -3.72 -5.28
N ARG A 29 -3.31 -3.56 -5.53
CA ARG A 29 -4.18 -2.49 -5.03
C ARG A 29 -5.15 -2.93 -3.95
N TRP A 30 -5.33 -4.23 -3.73
CA TRP A 30 -6.33 -4.77 -2.81
C TRP A 30 -5.67 -5.25 -1.52
N ILE A 31 -6.15 -4.66 -0.43
CA ILE A 31 -5.77 -4.99 0.92
C ILE A 31 -6.85 -5.89 1.49
N ASP A 32 -6.48 -7.04 2.05
CA ASP A 32 -7.39 -7.88 2.81
C ASP A 32 -7.82 -7.14 4.10
N ALA A 33 -9.08 -6.72 4.15
CA ALA A 33 -9.60 -5.97 5.28
C ALA A 33 -9.79 -6.85 6.53
N ASP A 34 -9.83 -8.17 6.40
CA ASP A 34 -9.91 -9.10 7.53
C ASP A 34 -8.55 -9.26 8.24
N LEU A 35 -7.45 -9.03 7.51
CA LEU A 35 -6.09 -9.03 8.07
C LEU A 35 -5.70 -7.70 8.72
N VAL A 36 -6.43 -6.63 8.40
CA VAL A 36 -6.29 -5.31 9.02
C VAL A 36 -7.11 -5.28 10.31
N GLN A 37 -6.52 -5.81 11.38
CA GLN A 37 -7.13 -5.80 12.71
C GLN A 37 -6.68 -4.55 13.47
N GLY A 38 -7.28 -3.40 13.17
CA GLY A 38 -7.01 -2.14 13.84
C GLY A 38 -7.29 -0.91 12.98
N ALA A 39 -6.87 0.26 13.47
CA ALA A 39 -6.99 1.51 12.74
C ALA A 39 -5.88 1.64 11.69
N LEU A 40 -6.28 1.98 10.46
CA LEU A 40 -5.37 2.35 9.39
C LEU A 40 -5.08 3.84 9.43
N TYR A 41 -3.82 4.19 9.26
CA TYR A 41 -3.34 5.57 9.22
C TYR A 41 -2.68 5.83 7.88
N LEU A 42 -3.20 6.82 7.16
CA LEU A 42 -2.51 7.40 6.01
C LEU A 42 -1.57 8.49 6.53
N ARG A 43 -0.27 8.27 6.39
CA ARG A 43 0.77 9.21 6.84
C ARG A 43 1.85 9.38 5.78
N THR A 44 2.73 10.34 6.01
CA THR A 44 3.98 10.44 5.27
C THR A 44 4.96 9.37 5.74
N TRP A 45 5.76 8.85 4.81
CA TRP A 45 6.87 7.94 5.10
C TRP A 45 7.81 8.49 6.19
N THR A 46 8.29 7.62 7.08
CA THR A 46 9.31 7.94 8.08
C THR A 46 10.52 7.00 7.99
N PRO A 47 11.72 7.46 8.39
CA PRO A 47 12.90 6.58 8.49
C PRO A 47 12.61 5.39 9.41
N GLY A 48 12.81 4.17 8.92
CA GLY A 48 12.49 2.93 9.64
C GLY A 48 11.41 2.11 8.93
N ASP A 49 10.52 2.79 8.20
CA ASP A 49 9.48 2.11 7.41
C ASP A 49 10.09 1.10 6.46
N SER A 50 9.51 -0.10 6.47
CA SER A 50 9.95 -1.21 5.64
C SER A 50 8.75 -2.01 5.14
N LEU A 51 8.85 -2.47 3.90
CA LEU A 51 7.80 -3.14 3.15
C LEU A 51 8.31 -4.52 2.71
N GLN A 52 7.47 -5.54 2.86
CA GLN A 52 7.73 -6.87 2.31
C GLN A 52 6.70 -7.15 1.20
N GLN A 53 7.14 -7.17 -0.06
CA GLN A 53 6.24 -7.31 -1.21
C GLN A 53 5.89 -8.78 -1.54
N SER A 54 6.73 -9.74 -1.15
CA SER A 54 6.46 -11.16 -1.39
C SER A 54 7.02 -12.03 -0.26
N ALA A 55 6.52 -13.26 -0.13
CA ALA A 55 7.01 -14.21 0.88
C ALA A 55 8.47 -14.66 0.62
N LYS A 56 8.95 -14.50 -0.62
CA LYS A 56 10.33 -14.79 -1.02
C LYS A 56 11.24 -13.56 -0.93
N SER A 57 10.65 -12.38 -0.78
CA SER A 57 11.38 -11.12 -0.64
C SER A 57 11.63 -10.86 0.84
N GLU A 58 12.83 -10.39 1.17
CA GLU A 58 13.09 -9.86 2.49
C GLU A 58 12.28 -8.58 2.73
N LYS A 59 12.13 -8.20 4.00
CA LYS A 59 11.51 -6.91 4.37
C LYS A 59 12.49 -5.79 3.98
N VAL A 60 12.16 -5.03 2.94
CA VAL A 60 13.02 -3.98 2.38
C VAL A 60 12.64 -2.62 2.97
N LYS A 61 13.62 -1.83 3.39
CA LYS A 61 13.38 -0.45 3.86
C LYS A 61 12.81 0.40 2.71
N ILE A 62 11.78 1.20 2.97
CA ILE A 62 11.19 2.08 1.94
C ILE A 62 12.23 3.04 1.35
N LYS A 63 13.22 3.47 2.14
CA LYS A 63 14.35 4.27 1.63
C LYS A 63 15.10 3.58 0.48
N LEU A 64 15.29 2.26 0.54
CA LEU A 64 15.94 1.49 -0.53
C LEU A 64 15.04 1.39 -1.75
N LEU A 65 13.74 1.16 -1.54
CA LEU A 65 12.74 1.19 -2.61
C LEU A 65 12.72 2.53 -3.35
N PHE A 66 12.89 3.66 -2.64
CA PHE A 66 13.05 4.97 -3.28
C PHE A 66 14.30 5.09 -4.14
N GLN A 67 15.40 4.44 -3.75
CA GLN A 67 16.63 4.43 -4.54
C GLN A 67 16.44 3.58 -5.81
N GLU A 68 15.89 2.38 -5.67
CA GLU A 68 15.60 1.46 -6.78
C GLU A 68 14.60 2.05 -7.76
N GLY A 69 13.51 2.62 -7.25
CA GLY A 69 12.47 3.29 -8.04
C GLY A 69 12.85 4.69 -8.54
N ARG A 70 14.10 5.14 -8.30
CA ARG A 70 14.61 6.47 -8.65
C ARG A 70 13.68 7.62 -8.24
N VAL A 71 13.06 7.50 -7.07
CA VAL A 71 12.12 8.51 -6.55
C VAL A 71 12.92 9.77 -6.17
N PRO A 72 12.61 10.94 -6.76
CA PRO A 72 13.26 12.19 -6.41
C PRO A 72 13.08 12.61 -4.94
N LEU A 73 14.05 13.30 -4.37
CA LEU A 73 14.04 13.72 -2.96
C LEU A 73 12.80 14.56 -2.59
N TRP A 74 12.33 15.42 -3.48
CA TRP A 74 11.16 16.27 -3.22
C TRP A 74 9.85 15.47 -3.10
N GLU A 75 9.71 14.37 -3.86
CA GLU A 75 8.55 13.48 -3.74
C GLU A 75 8.60 12.66 -2.45
N ARG A 76 9.79 12.29 -1.97
CA ARG A 76 9.95 11.45 -0.76
C ARG A 76 9.36 12.10 0.49
N LYS A 77 9.40 13.44 0.57
CA LYS A 77 8.94 14.18 1.76
C LYS A 77 7.45 13.97 2.05
N PHE A 78 6.65 13.87 1.00
CA PHE A 78 5.19 13.69 1.09
C PHE A 78 4.77 12.30 0.63
N TRP A 79 5.70 11.34 0.63
CA TRP A 79 5.42 10.01 0.10
C TRP A 79 4.38 9.33 0.98
N PRO A 80 3.21 8.98 0.42
CA PRO A 80 2.12 8.44 1.20
C PRO A 80 2.38 6.98 1.53
N VAL A 81 2.19 6.65 2.79
CA VAL A 81 2.30 5.30 3.34
C VAL A 81 1.03 5.03 4.15
N LEU A 82 0.38 3.92 3.86
CA LEU A 82 -0.70 3.39 4.67
C LEU A 82 -0.10 2.43 5.69
N ALA A 83 -0.35 2.69 6.98
CA ALA A 83 0.17 1.88 8.07
C ALA A 83 -0.95 1.39 8.98
N LEU A 84 -0.76 0.20 9.56
CA LEU A 84 -1.59 -0.36 10.61
C LEU A 84 -1.02 0.05 11.97
N GLY A 85 -1.83 0.73 12.77
CA GLY A 85 -1.38 1.33 14.03
C GLY A 85 -0.71 2.69 13.84
N ALA A 86 -0.36 3.33 14.97
CA ALA A 86 0.22 4.67 15.00
C ALA A 86 1.64 4.65 15.57
N GLY A 87 2.42 5.69 15.25
CA GLY A 87 3.79 5.84 15.72
C GLY A 87 4.83 5.03 14.93
N ASP A 88 6.04 4.91 15.50
CA ASP A 88 7.20 4.33 14.82
C ASP A 88 7.16 2.80 14.72
N GLU A 89 6.30 2.14 15.51
CA GLU A 89 6.08 0.69 15.46
C GLU A 89 4.99 0.29 14.45
N ALA A 90 4.36 1.27 13.80
CA ALA A 90 3.28 1.02 12.84
C ALA A 90 3.76 0.18 11.66
N GLU A 91 2.99 -0.84 11.31
CA GLU A 91 3.34 -1.76 10.24
C GLU A 91 2.87 -1.21 8.89
N VAL A 92 3.77 -1.15 7.90
CA VAL A 92 3.43 -0.67 6.56
C VAL A 92 2.53 -1.69 5.87
N VAL A 93 1.33 -1.24 5.49
CA VAL A 93 0.33 -2.01 4.75
C VAL A 93 0.44 -1.74 3.25
N TRP A 94 0.65 -0.50 2.84
CA TRP A 94 0.74 -0.11 1.44
C TRP A 94 1.57 1.16 1.27
N THR A 95 2.19 1.31 0.10
CA THR A 95 2.85 2.56 -0.28
C THR A 95 2.73 2.82 -1.78
N ARG A 96 2.68 4.09 -2.17
CA ARG A 96 2.59 4.50 -3.59
C ARG A 96 3.73 3.90 -4.40
N LYS A 97 3.46 3.53 -5.66
CA LYS A 97 4.35 2.84 -6.62
C LYS A 97 4.88 1.45 -6.22
N PHE A 98 4.92 1.06 -4.94
CA PHE A 98 5.44 -0.25 -4.52
C PHE A 98 4.35 -1.24 -4.06
N GLY A 99 3.12 -0.77 -3.87
CA GLY A 99 1.95 -1.64 -3.67
C GLY A 99 1.72 -2.08 -2.24
N VAL A 100 0.88 -3.11 -2.08
CA VAL A 100 0.48 -3.69 -0.79
C VAL A 100 1.56 -4.63 -0.25
N ALA A 101 1.81 -4.60 1.06
CA ALA A 101 2.64 -5.56 1.74
C ALA A 101 2.02 -6.96 1.67
N ARG A 102 2.83 -7.98 1.41
CA ARG A 102 2.39 -9.36 1.17
C ARG A 102 1.45 -9.90 2.24
N ARG A 103 1.70 -9.55 3.51
CA ARG A 103 0.89 -9.96 4.65
C ARG A 103 -0.56 -9.50 4.53
N PHE A 104 -0.79 -8.34 3.92
CA PHE A 104 -2.11 -7.75 3.78
C PHE A 104 -2.66 -7.87 2.36
N GLN A 105 -1.97 -8.56 1.45
CA GLN A 105 -2.44 -8.71 0.08
C GLN A 105 -3.66 -9.63 0.03
N ALA A 106 -4.74 -9.16 -0.59
CA ALA A 106 -5.95 -9.95 -0.77
C ALA A 106 -5.67 -11.23 -1.60
N GLY A 107 -6.23 -12.35 -1.16
CA GLY A 107 -6.10 -13.65 -1.80
C GLY A 107 -7.47 -14.27 -2.12
N PRO A 108 -7.50 -15.49 -2.70
CA PRO A 108 -8.74 -16.16 -3.13
C PRO A 108 -9.80 -16.30 -2.03
N GLU A 109 -9.35 -16.43 -0.78
CA GLU A 109 -10.19 -16.63 0.42
C GLU A 109 -10.65 -15.31 1.07
N SER A 110 -10.14 -14.16 0.62
CA SER A 110 -10.49 -12.86 1.17
C SER A 110 -11.93 -12.51 0.81
N ARG A 111 -12.71 -12.08 1.81
CA ARG A 111 -14.14 -11.73 1.64
C ARG A 111 -14.39 -10.23 1.71
N ARG A 112 -13.55 -9.51 2.43
CA ARG A 112 -13.61 -8.06 2.54
C ARG A 112 -12.29 -7.49 2.07
N VAL A 113 -12.34 -6.58 1.10
CA VAL A 113 -11.15 -5.91 0.59
C VAL A 113 -11.29 -4.40 0.73
N LEU A 114 -10.17 -3.77 1.05
CA LEU A 114 -9.97 -2.34 0.92
C LEU A 114 -9.16 -2.10 -0.35
N GLU A 115 -9.79 -1.47 -1.32
CA GLU A 115 -9.16 -1.14 -2.58
C GLU A 115 -8.54 0.26 -2.53
N VAL A 116 -7.29 0.37 -2.98
CA VAL A 116 -6.53 1.62 -2.99
C VAL A 116 -6.26 2.07 -4.42
N TRP A 117 -6.59 3.33 -4.71
CA TRP A 117 -6.42 3.94 -6.02
C TRP A 117 -5.55 5.19 -5.90
N VAL A 118 -4.57 5.32 -6.79
CA VAL A 118 -3.77 6.53 -6.91
C VAL A 118 -4.11 7.16 -8.26
N GLY A 119 -4.77 8.32 -8.20
CA GLY A 119 -5.06 9.14 -9.38
C GLY A 119 -4.23 10.42 -9.37
N SER A 120 -3.99 10.95 -10.57
CA SER A 120 -3.59 12.35 -10.74
C SER A 120 -4.86 13.18 -10.83
N VAL A 121 -4.92 14.30 -10.12
CA VAL A 121 -5.94 15.31 -10.40
C VAL A 121 -5.45 16.09 -11.62
N GLU A 122 -6.06 15.86 -12.78
CA GLU A 122 -5.90 16.78 -13.91
C GLU A 122 -6.84 17.96 -13.66
N GLU A 123 -6.27 19.16 -13.66
CA GLU A 123 -6.97 20.44 -13.43
C GLU A 123 -7.71 20.90 -14.70
#